data_AF-A0A8W8LAK6-F1
#
_entry.id   AF-A0A8W8LAK6-F1
#
_cell.length_a   1.000
_cell.length_b   1.000
_cell.length_c   1.000
_cell.angle_alpha   90.00
_cell.angle_beta   90.00
_cell.angle_gamma   90.00
#
_symmetry.space_group_name_H-M   'P 1'
#
loop_
_entity.id
_entity.type
_entity.pdbx_description
1 polymer ?
#
loop_
_entity_poly.entity_id
_entity_poly.type
_entity_poly.pdbx_seq_one_letter_code
_entity_poly.pdbx_strand_id
1 'polypeptide(L)'
;MTQEEVCDLKHAAPFQNIIPKPFIPIKEGDNRKEKEQELKTLMKRLEAKYAALQVVPVISKLGSPQQADIAAEGDLLTRERLCCGLSMFEIVLSRIKTFVEDPIWQGQPPGNGVMNIDECSEFHRLWSAIQFVFCMPVRENEYSIEELYGEGLNWAGCALIVLLSQQRRFEALDFCYHVLKVNRVDMKDENVKGIQLKKMVDRIRKFQILNNQIFAVLNKYLKTSDSDSIPVEHVRCFQPPIHQSLATTI
;
A
#
# COMPACT_ATOMS: atom_id res chain seq x y z
N MET A 1 3.63 9.61 -15.44
CA MET A 1 4.88 9.13 -14.82
C MET A 1 5.10 7.63 -15.04
N THR A 2 4.70 6.68 -14.19
CA THR A 2 5.11 5.25 -14.40
C THR A 2 4.75 4.68 -15.77
N GLN A 3 3.53 4.92 -16.28
CA GLN A 3 3.13 4.45 -17.62
C GLN A 3 3.95 5.09 -18.75
N GLU A 4 4.28 6.36 -18.59
CA GLU A 4 5.07 7.15 -19.53
C GLU A 4 6.53 6.68 -19.55
N GLU A 5 7.15 6.51 -18.38
CA GLU A 5 8.51 5.97 -18.26
C GLU A 5 8.64 4.57 -18.86
N VAL A 6 7.63 3.71 -18.66
CA VAL A 6 7.61 2.37 -19.28
C VAL A 6 7.52 2.46 -20.81
N CYS A 7 6.76 3.42 -21.34
CA CYS A 7 6.70 3.66 -22.78
C CYS A 7 8.06 4.15 -23.30
N ASP A 8 8.73 5.07 -22.61
CA ASP A 8 10.07 5.53 -22.97
C ASP A 8 11.08 4.37 -23.01
N LEU A 9 11.10 3.54 -21.95
CA LEU A 9 11.97 2.36 -21.87
C LEU A 9 11.72 1.36 -22.99
N LYS A 10 10.46 1.16 -23.40
CA LYS A 10 10.12 0.30 -24.54
C LYS A 10 10.67 0.82 -25.86
N HIS A 11 10.67 2.13 -26.08
CA HIS A 11 11.26 2.74 -27.27
C HIS A 11 12.78 2.75 -27.22
N ALA A 12 13.38 2.87 -26.04
CA ALA A 12 14.82 2.81 -25.83
C ALA A 12 15.40 1.39 -25.97
N ALA A 13 14.62 0.35 -25.63
CA ALA A 13 15.07 -1.03 -25.54
C ALA A 13 15.94 -1.56 -26.71
N PRO A 14 15.60 -1.31 -28.00
CA PRO A 14 16.43 -1.78 -29.12
C PRO A 14 17.85 -1.17 -29.14
N PHE A 15 17.99 0.05 -28.63
CA PHE A 15 19.25 0.80 -28.62
C PHE A 15 20.11 0.50 -27.39
N GLN A 16 19.51 -0.10 -26.35
CA GLN A 16 20.15 -0.47 -25.08
C GLN A 16 20.37 -1.98 -24.94
N ASN A 17 20.27 -2.74 -26.03
CA ASN A 17 20.42 -4.20 -26.05
C ASN A 17 19.39 -4.95 -25.17
N ILE A 18 18.18 -4.41 -25.00
CA ILE A 18 17.10 -5.08 -24.28
C ILE A 18 16.23 -5.82 -25.30
N ILE A 19 16.38 -7.14 -25.34
CA ILE A 19 15.69 -8.01 -26.30
C ILE A 19 14.63 -8.84 -25.56
N PRO A 20 13.36 -8.82 -25.99
CA PRO A 20 12.33 -9.65 -25.38
C PRO A 20 12.65 -11.13 -25.59
N LYS A 21 12.30 -11.95 -24.60
CA LYS A 21 12.52 -13.39 -24.64
C LYS A 21 11.78 -13.99 -25.85
N PRO A 22 12.48 -14.64 -26.80
CA PRO A 22 11.84 -15.24 -27.96
C PRO A 22 11.03 -16.47 -27.56
N PHE A 23 9.96 -16.74 -28.31
CA PHE A 23 9.14 -17.93 -28.12
C PHE A 23 9.87 -19.17 -28.64
N ILE A 24 9.86 -20.23 -27.83
CA ILE A 24 10.35 -21.56 -28.21
C ILE A 24 9.22 -22.55 -27.96
N PRO A 25 8.65 -23.16 -29.01
CA PRO A 25 7.62 -24.18 -28.86
C PRO A 25 8.13 -25.35 -28.01
N ILE A 26 7.30 -25.78 -27.05
CA ILE A 26 7.52 -26.99 -26.25
C ILE A 26 6.65 -28.10 -26.85
N LYS A 27 7.26 -29.22 -27.19
CA LYS A 27 6.65 -30.44 -27.70
C LYS A 27 6.74 -31.56 -26.67
N GLU A 28 5.89 -32.56 -26.84
CA GLU A 28 5.86 -33.74 -25.96
C GLU A 28 7.16 -34.53 -26.10
N GLY A 29 7.81 -34.82 -24.98
CA GLY A 29 9.15 -35.44 -24.94
C GLY A 29 10.34 -34.47 -24.92
N ASP A 30 10.11 -33.14 -24.97
CA ASP A 30 11.20 -32.16 -24.94
C ASP A 30 11.93 -32.12 -23.59
N ASN A 31 13.26 -32.13 -23.66
CA ASN A 31 14.13 -31.96 -22.50
C ASN A 31 14.27 -30.46 -22.14
N ARG A 32 13.91 -30.10 -20.90
CA ARG A 32 13.98 -28.71 -20.40
C ARG A 32 15.37 -28.09 -20.52
N LYS A 33 16.44 -28.85 -20.28
CA LYS A 33 17.82 -28.34 -20.38
C LYS A 33 18.21 -27.98 -21.81
N GLU A 34 17.76 -28.77 -22.78
CA GLU A 34 18.01 -28.52 -24.20
C GLU A 34 17.28 -27.26 -24.67
N LYS A 35 16.04 -27.04 -24.21
CA LYS A 35 15.27 -25.82 -24.49
C LYS A 35 15.88 -24.56 -23.89
N GLU A 36 16.42 -24.65 -22.68
CA GLU A 36 17.18 -23.54 -22.09
C GLU A 36 18.45 -23.22 -22.88
N GLN A 37 19.12 -24.23 -23.43
CA GLN A 37 20.29 -24.05 -24.27
C GLN A 37 19.95 -23.47 -25.65
N GLU A 38 18.85 -23.92 -26.25
CA GLU A 38 18.27 -23.36 -27.49
C GLU A 38 17.97 -21.87 -27.30
N LEU A 39 17.33 -21.51 -26.19
CA LEU A 39 17.04 -20.12 -25.82
C LEU A 39 18.30 -19.28 -25.71
N LYS A 40 19.32 -19.74 -24.98
CA LYS A 40 20.59 -19.01 -24.85
C LYS A 40 21.25 -18.78 -26.21
N THR A 41 21.21 -19.79 -27.08
CA THR A 41 21.79 -19.70 -28.43
C THR A 41 21.02 -18.71 -29.30
N LEU A 42 19.69 -18.74 -29.24
CA LEU A 42 18.83 -17.82 -29.98
C LEU A 42 18.97 -16.38 -29.49
N MET A 43 19.05 -16.16 -28.18
CA MET A 43 19.31 -14.85 -27.58
C MET A 43 20.63 -14.27 -28.10
N LYS A 44 21.73 -15.03 -28.07
CA LYS A 44 23.04 -14.59 -28.62
C LYS A 44 22.96 -14.23 -30.10
N ARG A 45 22.19 -14.98 -30.90
CA ARG A 45 21.97 -14.66 -32.31
C ARG A 45 21.19 -13.37 -32.49
N LEU A 46 20.19 -13.11 -31.65
CA LEU A 46 19.43 -11.87 -31.68
C LEU A 46 20.27 -10.66 -31.24
N GLU A 47 21.09 -10.81 -30.20
CA GLU A 47 22.07 -9.81 -29.78
C GLU A 47 23.02 -9.45 -30.93
N ALA A 48 23.58 -10.45 -31.60
CA ALA A 48 24.44 -10.23 -32.77
C ALA A 48 23.68 -9.56 -33.93
N LYS A 49 22.43 -9.97 -34.19
CA LYS A 49 21.58 -9.38 -35.25
C LYS A 49 21.31 -7.90 -35.02
N TYR A 50 21.09 -7.48 -33.78
CA TYR A 50 20.75 -6.11 -33.42
C TYR A 50 21.94 -5.29 -32.90
N ALA A 51 23.16 -5.83 -32.92
CA ALA A 51 24.37 -5.17 -32.41
C ALA A 51 24.61 -3.78 -33.04
N ALA A 52 24.27 -3.60 -34.32
CA ALA A 52 24.43 -2.33 -35.02
C ALA A 52 23.48 -1.21 -34.53
N LEU A 53 22.42 -1.55 -33.80
CA LEU A 53 21.50 -0.58 -33.20
C LEU A 53 21.98 -0.07 -31.84
N GLN A 54 22.96 -0.74 -31.22
CA GLN A 54 23.41 -0.40 -29.88
C GLN A 54 24.18 0.93 -29.91
N VAL A 55 23.58 1.98 -29.35
CA VAL A 55 24.08 3.36 -29.51
C VAL A 55 25.45 3.54 -28.86
N VAL A 56 25.61 3.14 -27.60
CA VAL A 56 26.88 3.33 -26.87
C VAL A 56 28.05 2.59 -27.54
N PRO A 57 27.98 1.27 -27.82
CA PRO A 57 29.09 0.58 -28.51
C PRO A 57 29.43 1.13 -29.89
N VAL A 58 28.43 1.57 -30.66
CA VAL A 58 28.64 2.15 -32.00
C VAL A 58 29.35 3.50 -31.89
N ILE A 59 28.91 4.38 -30.99
CA ILE A 59 29.54 5.70 -30.78
C ILE A 59 30.92 5.54 -30.17
N SER A 60 31.13 4.64 -29.21
CA SER A 60 32.47 4.37 -28.67
C SER A 60 33.46 3.88 -29.72
N LYS A 61 32.99 3.18 -30.77
CA LYS A 61 33.84 2.66 -31.85
C LYS A 61 34.14 3.69 -32.94
N LEU A 62 33.18 4.56 -33.26
CA LEU A 62 33.22 5.41 -34.45
C LEU A 62 33.25 6.91 -34.15
N GLY A 63 32.87 7.31 -32.94
CA GLY A 63 32.80 8.69 -32.49
C GLY A 63 34.09 9.19 -31.83
N SER A 64 34.09 10.48 -31.54
CA SER A 64 35.11 11.12 -30.70
C SER A 64 34.97 10.72 -29.23
N PRO A 65 36.02 10.89 -28.41
CA PRO A 65 35.93 10.65 -26.96
C PRO A 65 34.78 11.42 -26.29
N GLN A 66 34.61 12.70 -26.65
CA GLN A 66 33.52 13.53 -26.12
C GLN A 66 32.13 12.98 -26.47
N GLN A 67 31.95 12.47 -27.69
CA GLN A 67 30.68 11.86 -28.09
C GLN A 67 30.40 10.54 -27.34
N ALA A 68 31.45 9.75 -27.09
CA ALA A 68 31.32 8.51 -26.33
C ALA A 68 30.89 8.78 -24.88
N ASP A 69 31.48 9.80 -24.24
CA ASP A 69 31.12 10.20 -22.87
C ASP A 69 29.66 10.67 -22.78
N ILE A 70 29.25 11.57 -23.70
CA ILE A 70 27.86 12.07 -23.77
C ILE A 70 26.87 10.92 -24.01
N ALA A 71 27.20 9.99 -24.89
CA ALA A 71 26.34 8.84 -25.19
C ALA A 71 26.18 7.92 -23.97
N ALA A 72 27.25 7.70 -23.20
CA ALA A 72 27.22 6.89 -21.99
C ALA A 72 26.36 7.52 -20.89
N GLU A 73 26.46 8.84 -20.69
CA GLU A 73 25.60 9.57 -19.73
C GLU A 73 24.13 9.58 -20.18
N GLY A 74 23.87 9.80 -21.47
CA GLY A 74 22.51 9.75 -22.02
C GLY A 74 21.85 8.37 -21.89
N ASP A 75 22.61 7.30 -22.08
CA ASP A 75 22.15 5.92 -21.86
C ASP A 75 21.74 5.68 -20.41
N LEU A 76 22.54 6.17 -19.45
CA LEU A 76 22.24 6.07 -18.03
C LEU A 76 20.92 6.77 -17.68
N LEU A 77 20.74 8.02 -18.12
CA LEU A 77 19.51 8.79 -17.89
C LEU A 77 18.28 8.17 -18.54
N THR A 78 18.45 7.49 -19.68
CA THR A 78 17.35 6.81 -20.37
C THR A 78 16.94 5.54 -19.63
N ARG A 79 17.92 4.80 -19.08
CA ARG A 79 17.70 3.50 -18.41
C ARG A 79 17.21 3.64 -16.98
N GLU A 80 17.71 4.63 -16.24
CA GLU A 80 17.39 4.81 -14.81
C GLU A 80 16.12 5.65 -14.65
N ARG A 81 14.99 4.96 -14.53
CA ARG A 81 13.67 5.57 -14.36
C ARG A 81 13.05 5.18 -13.02
N LEU A 82 12.15 6.00 -12.48
CA LEU A 82 11.52 5.74 -11.18
C LEU A 82 10.74 4.42 -11.21
N CYS A 83 10.09 4.11 -12.33
CA CYS A 83 9.37 2.86 -12.53
C CYS A 83 10.21 1.56 -12.38
N CYS A 84 11.54 1.65 -12.37
CA CYS A 84 12.44 0.50 -12.26
C CYS A 84 12.59 -0.05 -10.83
N GLY A 85 11.96 0.57 -9.83
CA GLY A 85 11.96 0.05 -8.45
C GLY A 85 11.74 1.10 -7.36
N LEU A 86 11.43 2.34 -7.72
CA LEU A 86 11.23 3.43 -6.76
C LEU A 86 9.76 3.82 -6.66
N SER A 87 9.31 4.15 -5.45
CA SER A 87 7.95 4.63 -5.18
C SER A 87 8.01 5.89 -4.32
N MET A 88 7.53 7.00 -4.85
CA MET A 88 7.46 8.27 -4.10
C MET A 88 6.38 8.26 -3.03
N PHE A 89 5.33 7.45 -3.21
CA PHE A 89 4.15 7.50 -2.33
C PHE A 89 4.49 7.09 -0.89
N GLU A 90 5.35 6.08 -0.73
CA GLU A 90 5.87 5.67 0.57
C GLU A 90 6.64 6.78 1.28
N ILE A 91 7.53 7.47 0.55
CA ILE A 91 8.30 8.60 1.08
C ILE A 91 7.38 9.72 1.55
N VAL A 92 6.32 10.02 0.78
CA VAL A 92 5.33 11.02 1.16
C VAL A 92 4.60 10.61 2.45
N LEU A 93 4.13 9.36 2.54
CA LEU A 93 3.45 8.86 3.74
C LEU A 93 4.36 8.89 4.98
N SER A 94 5.62 8.47 4.84
CA SER A 94 6.62 8.52 5.91
C SER A 94 6.90 9.94 6.38
N ARG A 95 6.90 10.93 5.48
CA ARG A 95 6.99 12.35 5.86
C ARG A 95 5.74 12.85 6.56
N ILE A 96 4.55 12.46 6.11
CA ILE A 96 3.30 12.85 6.80
C ILE A 96 3.28 12.30 8.23
N LYS A 97 3.84 11.10 8.45
CA LYS A 97 3.96 10.51 9.79
C LYS A 97 4.70 11.43 10.78
N THR A 98 5.72 12.17 10.32
CA THR A 98 6.48 13.10 11.18
C THR A 98 5.68 14.36 11.53
N PHE A 99 4.52 14.60 10.92
CA PHE A 99 3.64 15.73 11.26
C PHE A 99 2.61 15.37 12.34
N VAL A 100 2.50 14.10 12.73
CA VAL A 100 1.51 13.59 13.68
C VAL A 100 2.17 12.99 14.92
N GLU A 101 3.15 13.71 15.47
CA GLU A 101 3.92 13.30 16.64
C GLU A 101 3.32 13.79 17.97
N ASP A 102 2.35 14.71 17.93
CA ASP A 102 1.71 15.22 19.14
C ASP A 102 1.01 14.09 19.93
N PRO A 103 1.21 14.01 21.26
CA PRO A 103 0.58 12.97 22.10
C PRO A 103 -0.95 12.90 21.97
N ILE A 104 -1.62 13.96 21.56
CA ILE A 104 -3.07 14.00 21.34
C ILE A 104 -3.55 12.92 20.36
N TRP A 105 -2.71 12.51 19.40
CA TRP A 105 -3.06 11.51 18.40
C TRP A 105 -3.15 10.08 18.97
N GLN A 106 -2.35 9.78 20.00
CA GLN A 106 -2.27 8.47 20.66
C GLN A 106 -3.06 8.40 21.97
N GLY A 107 -3.37 9.56 22.57
CA GLY A 107 -4.10 9.62 23.83
C GLY A 107 -3.29 9.11 25.03
N GLN A 108 -3.99 8.86 26.13
CA GLN A 108 -3.37 8.36 27.35
C GLN A 108 -3.08 6.84 27.26
N PRO A 109 -2.03 6.36 27.95
CA PRO A 109 -1.76 4.94 28.06
C PRO A 109 -2.94 4.17 28.65
N PRO A 110 -3.15 2.91 28.23
CA PRO A 110 -4.31 2.13 28.65
C PRO A 110 -4.22 1.67 30.09
N GLY A 111 -5.31 1.81 30.85
CA GLY A 111 -5.39 1.39 32.25
C GLY A 111 -5.22 -0.12 32.45
N ASN A 112 -5.58 -0.93 31.45
CA ASN A 112 -5.39 -2.38 31.46
C ASN A 112 -3.96 -2.83 31.06
N GLY A 113 -3.08 -1.88 30.71
CA GLY A 113 -1.71 -2.16 30.28
C GLY A 113 -1.57 -2.76 28.87
N VAL A 114 -2.66 -2.94 28.11
CA VAL A 114 -2.69 -3.55 26.78
C VAL A 114 -3.12 -2.54 25.71
N MET A 115 -4.38 -2.08 25.76
CA MET A 115 -4.97 -1.14 24.80
C MET A 115 -6.23 -0.48 25.36
N ASN A 116 -6.54 0.73 24.89
CA ASN A 116 -7.76 1.44 25.23
C ASN A 116 -8.96 0.73 24.60
N ILE A 117 -10.02 0.50 25.38
CA ILE A 117 -11.21 -0.24 24.93
C ILE A 117 -12.43 0.64 24.99
N ASP A 118 -12.70 1.35 26.08
CA ASP A 118 -13.89 2.20 26.18
C ASP A 118 -13.52 3.69 26.06
N GLU A 119 -12.25 4.00 26.31
CA GLU A 119 -11.71 5.34 26.24
C GLU A 119 -11.71 5.87 24.80
N CYS A 120 -12.23 7.09 24.62
CA CYS A 120 -12.27 7.79 23.35
C CYS A 120 -11.11 8.79 23.22
N SER A 121 -9.89 8.35 23.52
CA SER A 121 -8.68 9.20 23.57
C SER A 121 -7.76 9.09 22.35
N GLU A 122 -7.96 8.09 21.49
CA GLU A 122 -7.18 7.88 20.27
C GLU A 122 -7.87 8.47 19.03
N PHE A 123 -7.10 8.88 18.01
CA PHE A 123 -7.65 9.46 16.78
C PHE A 123 -8.70 8.57 16.10
N HIS A 124 -8.48 7.24 16.03
CA HIS A 124 -9.45 6.35 15.40
C HIS A 124 -10.84 6.39 16.04
N ARG A 125 -10.94 6.75 17.32
CA ARG A 125 -12.22 6.94 18.03
C ARG A 125 -12.95 8.19 17.56
N LEU A 126 -12.21 9.29 17.40
CA LEU A 126 -12.75 10.49 16.77
C LEU A 126 -13.20 10.19 15.33
N TRP A 127 -12.41 9.43 14.57
CA TRP A 127 -12.78 9.02 13.23
C TRP A 127 -14.03 8.15 13.20
N SER A 128 -14.21 7.22 14.15
CA SER A 128 -15.45 6.45 14.28
C SER A 128 -16.67 7.32 14.54
N ALA A 129 -16.54 8.40 15.32
CA ALA A 129 -17.62 9.36 15.53
C ALA A 129 -17.93 10.15 14.25
N ILE A 130 -16.91 10.60 13.51
CA ILE A 130 -17.08 11.27 12.21
C ILE A 130 -17.76 10.32 11.21
N GLN A 131 -17.32 9.05 11.17
CA GLN A 131 -17.91 8.00 10.35
C GLN A 131 -19.37 7.75 10.69
N PHE A 132 -19.72 7.77 11.96
CA PHE A 132 -21.11 7.70 12.39
C PHE A 132 -21.96 8.81 11.78
N VAL A 133 -21.48 10.05 11.79
CA VAL A 133 -22.17 11.20 11.22
C VAL A 133 -22.36 11.05 9.71
N PHE A 134 -21.30 10.75 8.94
CA PHE A 134 -21.45 10.69 7.48
C PHE A 134 -22.16 9.41 6.98
N CYS A 135 -22.29 8.39 7.83
CA CYS A 135 -23.12 7.22 7.54
C CYS A 135 -24.61 7.48 7.78
N MET A 136 -24.98 8.55 8.48
CA MET A 136 -26.39 8.92 8.64
C MET A 136 -27.01 9.20 7.27
N PRO A 137 -28.20 8.65 6.97
CA PRO A 137 -28.93 8.97 5.75
C PRO A 137 -29.29 10.46 5.72
N VAL A 138 -28.99 11.12 4.61
CA VAL A 138 -29.38 12.52 4.35
C VAL A 138 -30.87 12.60 3.97
N ARG A 139 -31.47 13.78 4.14
CA ARG A 139 -32.86 14.03 3.72
C ARG A 139 -32.94 14.21 2.21
N GLU A 140 -34.16 14.17 1.69
CA GLU A 140 -34.40 14.50 0.29
C GLU A 140 -33.94 15.95 0.01
N ASN A 141 -33.18 16.13 -1.07
CA ASN A 141 -32.57 17.40 -1.49
C ASN A 141 -31.40 17.92 -0.65
N GLU A 142 -30.79 17.10 0.21
CA GLU A 142 -29.52 17.39 0.87
C GLU A 142 -28.37 16.65 0.20
N TYR A 143 -27.19 17.28 0.14
CA TYR A 143 -25.98 16.64 -0.37
C TYR A 143 -25.37 15.69 0.66
N SER A 144 -24.99 14.51 0.20
CA SER A 144 -24.23 13.54 0.96
C SER A 144 -22.74 13.90 1.05
N ILE A 145 -22.01 13.27 1.98
CA ILE A 145 -20.58 13.56 2.17
C ILE A 145 -19.76 13.20 0.92
N GLU A 146 -20.15 12.12 0.24
CA GLU A 146 -19.50 11.61 -0.95
C GLU A 146 -19.72 12.54 -2.16
N GLU A 147 -20.83 13.29 -2.21
CA GLU A 147 -21.06 14.32 -3.22
C GLU A 147 -20.25 15.60 -2.96
N LEU A 148 -20.02 15.94 -1.68
CA LEU A 148 -19.31 17.16 -1.30
C LEU A 148 -17.78 17.01 -1.31
N TYR A 149 -17.28 15.87 -0.85
CA TYR A 149 -15.84 15.65 -0.58
C TYR A 149 -15.24 14.46 -1.35
N GLY A 150 -16.07 13.68 -2.06
CA GLY A 150 -15.64 12.45 -2.72
C GLY A 150 -15.00 11.45 -1.74
N GLU A 151 -14.03 10.68 -2.22
CA GLU A 151 -13.28 9.72 -1.39
C GLU A 151 -12.10 10.35 -0.64
N GLY A 152 -11.77 11.62 -0.92
CA GLY A 152 -10.60 12.30 -0.35
C GLY A 152 -10.65 12.39 1.18
N LEU A 153 -11.86 12.57 1.73
CA LEU A 153 -12.10 12.54 3.17
C LEU A 153 -11.69 11.18 3.78
N ASN A 154 -12.15 10.08 3.19
CA ASN A 154 -11.81 8.73 3.65
C ASN A 154 -10.31 8.43 3.48
N TRP A 155 -9.70 8.85 2.37
CA TRP A 155 -8.26 8.72 2.17
C TRP A 155 -7.46 9.42 3.26
N ALA A 156 -7.85 10.63 3.65
CA ALA A 156 -7.20 11.37 4.73
C ALA A 156 -7.35 10.68 6.09
N GLY A 157 -8.58 10.31 6.47
CA GLY A 157 -8.84 9.65 7.76
C GLY A 157 -8.16 8.28 7.88
N CYS A 158 -8.27 7.45 6.83
CA CYS A 158 -7.61 6.16 6.78
C CYS A 158 -6.08 6.28 6.77
N ALA A 159 -5.51 7.27 6.08
CA ALA A 159 -4.07 7.53 6.10
C ALA A 159 -3.59 7.84 7.53
N LEU A 160 -4.27 8.74 8.24
CA LEU A 160 -3.93 9.05 9.63
C LEU A 160 -4.04 7.83 10.56
N ILE A 161 -5.13 7.05 10.43
CA ILE A 161 -5.30 5.80 11.20
C ILE A 161 -4.15 4.81 10.97
N VAL A 162 -3.69 4.66 9.73
CA VAL A 162 -2.58 3.75 9.39
C VAL A 162 -1.26 4.29 9.90
N LEU A 163 -0.96 5.58 9.69
CA LEU A 163 0.30 6.19 10.11
C LEU A 163 0.47 6.22 11.64
N LEU A 164 -0.64 6.31 12.37
CA LEU A 164 -0.68 6.21 13.83
C LEU A 164 -0.70 4.76 14.36
N SER A 165 -0.67 3.76 13.48
CA SER A 165 -0.75 2.33 13.82
C SER A 165 -2.02 1.94 14.59
N GLN A 166 -3.15 2.58 14.26
CA GLN A 166 -4.45 2.41 14.94
C GLN A 166 -5.46 1.55 14.16
N GLN A 167 -5.15 1.14 12.92
CA GLN A 167 -6.09 0.43 12.03
C GLN A 167 -6.76 -0.80 12.66
N ARG A 168 -5.98 -1.70 13.27
CA ARG A 168 -6.55 -2.92 13.86
C ARG A 168 -7.52 -2.62 15.01
N ARG A 169 -7.23 -1.57 15.79
CA ARG A 169 -8.11 -1.11 16.88
C ARG A 169 -9.38 -0.47 16.31
N PHE A 170 -9.24 0.37 15.28
CA PHE A 170 -10.36 0.92 14.54
C PHE A 170 -11.31 -0.17 14.03
N GLU A 171 -10.80 -1.16 13.30
CA GLU A 171 -11.61 -2.24 12.73
C GLU A 171 -12.36 -3.06 13.79
N ALA A 172 -11.77 -3.22 14.97
CA ALA A 172 -12.37 -3.94 16.09
C ALA A 172 -13.42 -3.12 16.86
N LEU A 173 -13.20 -1.81 17.00
CA LEU A 173 -13.90 -0.96 17.95
C LEU A 173 -14.79 0.13 17.31
N ASP A 174 -14.80 0.23 15.98
CA ASP A 174 -15.61 1.23 15.28
C ASP A 174 -17.12 1.06 15.55
N PHE A 175 -17.77 2.19 15.87
CA PHE A 175 -19.18 2.23 16.25
C PHE A 175 -20.09 1.74 15.11
N CYS A 176 -19.84 2.20 13.88
CA CYS A 176 -20.63 1.82 12.72
C CYS A 176 -20.46 0.33 12.38
N TYR A 177 -19.23 -0.19 12.45
CA TYR A 177 -18.96 -1.59 12.17
C TYR A 177 -19.63 -2.49 13.22
N HIS A 178 -19.70 -2.05 14.47
CA HIS A 178 -20.47 -2.74 15.50
C HIS A 178 -21.98 -2.73 15.20
N VAL A 179 -22.56 -1.57 14.88
CA VAL A 179 -23.99 -1.46 14.51
C VAL A 179 -24.33 -2.37 13.33
N LEU A 180 -23.52 -2.36 12.26
CA LEU A 180 -23.71 -3.25 11.12
C LEU A 180 -23.63 -4.73 11.51
N LYS A 181 -22.70 -5.09 12.40
CA LYS A 181 -22.52 -6.48 12.85
C LYS A 181 -23.74 -6.97 13.64
N VAL A 182 -24.27 -6.17 14.55
CA VAL A 182 -25.48 -6.50 15.32
C VAL A 182 -26.70 -6.57 14.40
N ASN A 183 -26.88 -5.59 13.51
CA ASN A 183 -28.01 -5.57 12.59
C ASN A 183 -28.03 -6.78 11.64
N ARG A 184 -26.87 -7.31 11.24
CA ARG A 184 -26.80 -8.55 10.43
C ARG A 184 -27.30 -9.79 11.15
N VAL A 185 -27.32 -9.77 12.48
CA VAL A 185 -27.78 -10.89 13.31
C VAL A 185 -29.27 -10.76 13.57
N ASP A 186 -29.73 -9.59 14.02
CA ASP A 186 -31.13 -9.40 14.41
C ASP A 186 -32.06 -8.97 13.26
N MET A 187 -31.49 -8.46 12.16
CA MET A 187 -32.19 -7.97 10.97
C MET A 187 -33.29 -6.94 11.26
N LYS A 188 -33.17 -6.20 12.36
CA LYS A 188 -34.16 -5.18 12.71
C LYS A 188 -34.13 -4.01 11.72
N ASP A 189 -35.30 -3.50 11.40
CA ASP A 189 -35.46 -2.28 10.59
C ASP A 189 -36.43 -1.34 11.30
N GLU A 190 -35.87 -0.47 12.12
CA GLU A 190 -36.61 0.48 12.94
C GLU A 190 -36.16 1.90 12.62
N ASN A 191 -37.06 2.86 12.82
CA ASN A 191 -36.71 4.27 12.78
C ASN A 191 -36.27 4.72 14.17
N VAL A 192 -34.96 4.94 14.36
CA VAL A 192 -34.38 5.34 15.64
C VAL A 192 -34.01 6.82 15.57
N LYS A 193 -34.72 7.67 16.32
CA LYS A 193 -34.48 9.13 16.36
C LYS A 193 -34.51 9.80 14.98
N GLY A 194 -35.38 9.34 14.07
CA GLY A 194 -35.49 9.87 12.71
C GLY A 194 -34.50 9.25 11.72
N ILE A 195 -33.68 8.30 12.15
CA ILE A 195 -32.72 7.57 11.32
C ILE A 195 -33.32 6.21 10.96
N GLN A 196 -33.51 5.98 9.66
CA GLN A 196 -33.92 4.68 9.14
C GLN A 196 -32.75 3.69 9.24
N LEU A 197 -32.85 2.70 10.13
CA LEU A 197 -31.74 1.80 10.44
C LEU A 197 -31.24 1.05 9.21
N LYS A 198 -32.14 0.52 8.36
CA LYS A 198 -31.75 -0.18 7.13
C LYS A 198 -30.92 0.68 6.19
N LYS A 199 -31.33 1.94 5.96
CA LYS A 199 -30.59 2.88 5.12
C LYS A 199 -29.21 3.20 5.71
N MET A 200 -29.12 3.34 7.03
CA MET A 200 -27.86 3.62 7.71
C MET A 200 -26.88 2.45 7.58
N VAL A 201 -27.30 1.21 7.85
CA VAL A 201 -26.40 0.03 7.76
C VAL A 201 -25.93 -0.25 6.33
N ASP A 202 -26.79 0.03 5.33
CA ASP A 202 -26.41 -0.09 3.93
C ASP A 202 -25.33 0.94 3.56
N ARG A 203 -25.43 2.19 4.08
CA ARG A 203 -24.36 3.20 3.95
C ARG A 203 -23.09 2.80 4.69
N ILE A 204 -23.20 2.32 5.93
CA ILE A 204 -22.04 1.82 6.72
C ILE A 204 -21.29 0.75 5.94
N ARG A 205 -22.01 -0.19 5.31
CA ARG A 205 -21.36 -1.26 4.53
C ARG A 205 -20.57 -0.72 3.34
N LYS A 206 -21.07 0.31 2.65
CA LYS A 206 -20.34 0.95 1.54
C LYS A 206 -19.04 1.59 2.03
N PHE A 207 -19.10 2.40 3.09
CA PHE A 207 -17.89 3.01 3.66
C PHE A 207 -16.92 1.99 4.25
N GLN A 208 -17.42 0.90 4.84
CA GLN A 208 -16.57 -0.20 5.29
C GLN A 208 -15.78 -0.82 4.14
N ILE A 209 -16.40 -1.04 2.97
CA ILE A 209 -15.70 -1.56 1.79
C ILE A 209 -14.65 -0.57 1.31
N LEU A 210 -15.01 0.72 1.21
CA LEU A 210 -14.10 1.78 0.80
C LEU A 210 -12.88 1.88 1.73
N ASN A 211 -13.10 1.96 3.05
CA ASN A 211 -12.02 2.04 4.02
C ASN A 211 -11.08 0.82 3.92
N ASN A 212 -11.64 -0.39 3.75
CA ASN A 212 -10.83 -1.60 3.61
C ASN A 212 -9.96 -1.57 2.34
N GLN A 213 -10.48 -1.03 1.24
CA GLN A 213 -9.70 -0.85 0.01
C GLN A 213 -8.57 0.17 0.21
N ILE A 214 -8.87 1.30 0.84
CA ILE A 214 -7.88 2.34 1.15
C ILE A 214 -6.79 1.78 2.07
N PHE A 215 -7.16 1.10 3.16
CA PHE A 215 -6.22 0.45 4.05
C PHE A 215 -5.35 -0.58 3.33
N ALA A 216 -5.92 -1.38 2.44
CA ALA A 216 -5.14 -2.35 1.66
C ALA A 216 -4.08 -1.66 0.78
N VAL A 217 -4.44 -0.54 0.14
CA VAL A 217 -3.49 0.24 -0.66
C VAL A 217 -2.40 0.87 0.21
N LEU A 218 -2.78 1.57 1.29
CA LEU A 218 -1.82 2.21 2.20
C LEU A 218 -0.82 1.20 2.77
N ASN A 219 -1.31 0.05 3.26
CA ASN A 219 -0.46 -1.01 3.79
C ASN A 219 0.46 -1.63 2.73
N LYS A 220 0.03 -1.69 1.46
CA LYS A 220 0.88 -2.19 0.37
C LYS A 220 2.10 -1.29 0.16
N TYR A 221 1.93 0.02 0.28
CA TYR A 221 3.01 1.00 0.07
C TYR A 221 3.86 1.29 1.31
N LEU A 222 3.35 1.01 2.52
CA LEU A 222 4.12 1.18 3.76
C LEU A 222 4.94 -0.07 4.14
N LYS A 223 4.63 -1.23 3.55
CA LYS A 223 5.38 -2.48 3.80
C LYS A 223 6.66 -2.61 2.98
N THR A 224 6.90 -1.75 2.00
CA THR A 224 8.05 -1.87 1.09
C THR A 224 9.39 -1.54 1.76
N SER A 225 9.42 -0.75 2.84
CA SER A 225 10.63 -0.50 3.64
C SER A 225 10.88 -1.49 4.79
N ASP A 226 9.85 -2.23 5.24
CA ASP A 226 9.92 -3.06 6.46
C ASP A 226 10.51 -4.46 6.23
N SER A 227 10.89 -4.81 5.00
CA SER A 227 11.26 -6.19 4.66
C SER A 227 12.59 -6.69 5.26
N ASP A 228 13.41 -5.83 5.89
CA ASP A 228 14.73 -6.23 6.37
C ASP A 228 15.02 -6.08 7.88
N SER A 229 14.12 -5.60 8.76
CA SER A 229 14.49 -5.50 10.20
C SER A 229 13.37 -5.22 11.21
N ILE A 230 12.35 -6.06 11.32
CA ILE A 230 11.60 -6.13 12.60
C ILE A 230 11.89 -7.47 13.27
N PRO A 231 13.01 -7.57 14.04
CA PRO A 231 13.22 -8.73 14.89
C PRO A 231 12.07 -8.85 15.90
N VAL A 232 11.66 -10.09 16.17
CA VAL A 232 10.57 -10.50 17.09
C VAL A 232 10.68 -9.84 18.48
N GLU A 233 11.86 -9.32 18.83
CA GLU A 233 12.17 -8.57 20.06
C GLU A 233 11.33 -7.29 20.28
N HIS A 234 10.62 -6.78 19.28
CA HIS A 234 9.77 -5.58 19.43
C HIS A 234 8.31 -5.87 19.78
N VAL A 235 7.92 -7.13 20.01
CA VAL A 235 6.58 -7.48 20.49
C VAL A 235 6.54 -7.41 22.01
N ARG A 236 5.62 -6.61 22.57
CA ARG A 236 5.44 -6.52 24.02
C ARG A 236 4.94 -7.86 24.59
N CYS A 237 5.75 -8.49 25.43
CA CYS A 237 5.40 -9.73 26.14
C CYS A 237 4.68 -9.42 27.47
N PHE A 238 3.81 -10.34 27.87
CA PHE A 238 3.14 -10.31 29.18
C PHE A 238 3.66 -11.46 30.04
N GLN A 239 3.99 -11.15 31.30
CA GLN A 239 4.47 -12.16 32.24
C GLN A 239 3.30 -13.05 32.70
N PRO A 240 3.51 -14.37 32.83
CA PRO A 240 2.51 -15.25 33.42
C PRO A 240 2.32 -14.94 34.92
N PRO A 241 1.21 -15.37 35.53
CA PRO A 241 1.01 -15.22 36.98
C PRO A 241 2.17 -15.87 37.77
N ILE A 242 2.80 -15.10 38.65
CA ILE A 242 3.88 -15.59 39.53
C ILE A 242 3.25 -16.14 40.81
N HIS A 243 3.58 -17.37 41.16
CA HIS A 243 3.12 -17.98 42.41
C HIS A 243 3.72 -17.24 43.61
N GLN A 244 2.90 -16.97 44.64
CA GLN A 244 3.28 -16.15 45.80
C GLN A 244 4.57 -16.62 46.51
N SER A 245 4.82 -17.94 46.51
CA SER A 245 6.03 -18.52 47.10
C SER A 245 7.34 -18.11 46.41
N LEU A 246 7.27 -17.66 45.15
CA LEU A 246 8.41 -17.18 44.37
C LEU A 246 8.47 -15.65 44.35
N ALA A 247 7.37 -14.97 44.72
CA ALA A 247 7.28 -13.51 44.71
C ALA A 247 8.02 -12.84 45.88
N THR A 248 8.26 -13.55 46.98
CA THR A 248 8.96 -13.02 48.17
C THR A 248 10.49 -13.03 48.05
N THR A 249 11.03 -13.61 46.98
CA THR A 249 12.48 -13.78 46.75
C THR A 249 13.01 -12.83 45.67
N ILE A 250 12.21 -11.86 45.22
CA ILE A 250 12.56 -10.81 44.24
C ILE A 250 12.48 -9.45 44.93
#